data_AF-A0A927ALZ0-F1
#
_entry.id   AF-A0A927ALZ0-F1
#
_cell.length_a   1.000
_cell.length_b   1.000
_cell.length_c   1.000
_cell.angle_alpha   90.00
_cell.angle_beta   90.00
_cell.angle_gamma   90.00
#
_symmetry.space_group_name_H-M   'P 1'
#
loop_
_entity.id
_entity.type
_entity.pdbx_description
1 polymer ?
#
loop_
_entity_poly.entity_id
_entity_poly.type
_entity_poly.pdbx_seq_one_letter_code
_entity_poly.pdbx_strand_id
1 'polypeptide(L)'
;MRNRLFAEQDLGTFEGADGESYLKFLEEQPFERWAKRNKLTEAYRFTFIPTLDSPQVLKLWESSKASPPYHALYKLGRTQEHQQEGGIEHLASWELSEHQWTELKAAMEQNFWIPPSWKPEDKKEGALWIFEGYRDRQYKYLVSWSGRNPRACTLGRTFRELIPEYLGDELLCFRSLVGDELGAIVYEHIAAGRYIQALKIAQSHKSDYIKILALESSRIYESWGELSLEAKLLLLVQGVETAYTIENPQSQSPILRELALKYAALGQLNRSRQVAQQIPIAYYKVIVLDYLCDRYTVAGRLEEVASIRMELLLAAQTIKGDPRIRQLAPIIIKHARQERLNSKVGRMLKSLLARQKENG
;
A
#
# COMPACT_ATOMS: atom_id res chain seq x y z
N MET A 1 10.40 49.46 -7.69
CA MET A 1 10.32 48.56 -6.52
C MET A 1 9.69 47.25 -6.96
N ARG A 2 10.50 46.23 -7.25
CA ARG A 2 10.02 44.88 -7.58
C ARG A 2 10.02 44.07 -6.27
N ASN A 3 8.85 43.58 -5.86
CA ASN A 3 8.69 42.68 -4.72
C ASN A 3 9.44 41.36 -4.99
N ARG A 4 10.69 41.27 -4.53
CA ARG A 4 11.39 40.01 -4.24
C ARG A 4 10.97 39.57 -2.85
N LEU A 5 9.83 38.89 -2.74
CA LEU A 5 9.34 38.33 -1.48
C LEU A 5 8.72 36.95 -1.71
N PHE A 6 9.43 36.08 -2.42
CA PHE A 6 9.36 34.64 -2.17
C PHE A 6 10.78 34.13 -2.42
N ALA A 7 11.47 33.79 -1.32
CA ALA A 7 12.72 33.06 -1.40
C ALA A 7 12.45 31.80 -2.23
N GLU A 8 13.30 31.57 -3.24
CA GLU A 8 13.56 30.24 -3.78
C GLU A 8 13.89 29.36 -2.58
N GLN A 9 12.89 28.69 -2.00
CA GLN A 9 13.16 27.39 -1.43
C GLN A 9 13.74 26.61 -2.60
N ASP A 10 14.92 26.03 -2.40
CA ASP A 10 15.44 24.95 -3.23
C ASP A 10 14.30 23.92 -3.36
N LEU A 11 13.49 24.10 -4.41
CA LEU A 11 12.55 23.13 -4.90
C LEU A 11 13.48 22.09 -5.51
N GLY A 12 14.04 21.26 -4.63
CA GLY A 12 14.93 20.18 -5.00
C GLY A 12 14.36 19.56 -6.25
N THR A 13 15.20 19.45 -7.28
CA THR A 13 14.88 18.67 -8.45
C THR A 13 14.29 17.36 -7.97
N PHE A 14 13.31 16.83 -8.71
CA PHE A 14 12.58 15.60 -8.38
C PHE A 14 13.51 14.36 -8.48
N GLU A 15 14.79 14.50 -8.10
CA GLU A 15 15.89 13.55 -8.10
C GLU A 15 15.82 12.60 -6.89
N GLY A 16 14.60 12.15 -6.58
CA GLY A 16 14.37 10.95 -5.79
C GLY A 16 13.87 9.86 -6.73
N ALA A 17 14.54 8.72 -6.74
CA ALA A 17 14.35 7.59 -7.67
C ALA A 17 12.89 7.09 -7.86
N ASP A 18 11.97 7.50 -7.00
CA ASP A 18 10.61 6.99 -6.99
C ASP A 18 9.72 7.80 -7.95
N GLY A 19 9.69 9.13 -7.88
CA GLY A 19 8.66 9.94 -8.52
C GLY A 19 8.74 10.03 -10.07
N GLU A 20 9.92 10.30 -10.64
CA GLU A 20 10.07 10.39 -12.10
C GLU A 20 9.81 9.04 -12.80
N SER A 21 10.12 7.94 -12.11
CA SER A 21 9.88 6.60 -12.62
C SER A 21 8.39 6.34 -12.84
N TYR A 22 7.52 6.77 -11.91
CA TYR A 22 6.07 6.63 -12.01
C TYR A 22 5.45 7.46 -13.13
N LEU A 23 5.90 8.69 -13.32
CA LEU A 23 5.42 9.51 -14.45
C LEU A 23 5.75 8.84 -15.78
N LYS A 24 6.96 8.27 -15.90
CA LYS A 24 7.34 7.51 -17.09
C LYS A 24 6.42 6.29 -17.30
N PHE A 25 6.07 5.56 -16.24
CA PHE A 25 5.15 4.41 -16.31
C PHE A 25 3.73 4.78 -16.76
N LEU A 26 3.27 6.01 -16.45
CA LEU A 26 1.96 6.52 -16.86
C LEU A 26 1.98 7.29 -18.19
N GLU A 27 3.12 7.23 -18.89
CA GLU A 27 3.38 8.02 -20.11
C GLU A 27 3.10 9.51 -19.90
N GLU A 28 3.46 10.01 -18.71
CA GLU A 28 3.33 11.40 -18.32
C GLU A 28 4.67 12.12 -18.47
N GLN A 29 4.60 13.35 -18.99
CA GLN A 29 5.73 14.26 -19.05
C GLN A 29 5.67 15.24 -17.86
N PRO A 30 6.72 16.03 -17.59
CA PRO A 30 6.68 17.07 -16.57
C PRO A 30 5.50 18.03 -16.78
N PHE A 31 4.69 18.24 -15.73
CA PHE A 31 3.40 18.92 -15.86
C PHE A 31 3.53 20.36 -16.35
N GLU A 32 4.50 21.11 -15.82
CA GLU A 32 4.77 22.48 -16.26
C GLU A 32 5.09 22.56 -17.76
N ARG A 33 5.91 21.63 -18.27
CA ARG A 33 6.27 21.57 -19.69
C ARG A 33 5.04 21.30 -20.55
N TRP A 34 4.17 20.39 -20.11
CA TRP A 34 2.90 20.12 -20.77
C TRP A 34 2.01 21.36 -20.78
N ALA A 35 1.84 22.06 -19.65
CA ALA A 35 1.00 23.26 -19.56
C ALA A 35 1.50 24.40 -20.46
N LYS A 36 2.81 24.68 -20.43
CA LYS A 36 3.45 25.69 -21.29
C LYS A 36 3.28 25.38 -22.77
N ARG A 37 3.51 24.13 -23.19
CA ARG A 37 3.38 23.68 -24.58
C ARG A 37 1.96 23.86 -25.11
N ASN A 38 0.96 23.61 -24.27
CA ASN A 38 -0.46 23.77 -24.60
C ASN A 38 -0.97 25.21 -24.40
N LYS A 39 -0.12 26.15 -23.97
CA LYS A 39 -0.47 27.57 -23.72
C LYS A 39 -1.64 27.74 -22.76
N LEU A 40 -1.70 26.91 -21.72
CA LEU A 40 -2.76 26.96 -20.71
C LEU A 40 -2.56 28.15 -19.76
N THR A 41 -3.64 28.75 -19.31
CA THR A 41 -3.67 29.80 -18.27
C THR A 41 -3.65 29.18 -16.89
N GLU A 42 -4.44 28.13 -16.69
CA GLU A 42 -4.61 27.43 -15.42
C GLU A 42 -4.80 25.93 -15.66
N ALA A 43 -4.03 25.10 -14.94
CA ALA A 43 -4.11 23.65 -15.03
C ALA A 43 -3.65 22.99 -13.72
N TYR A 44 -4.23 21.82 -13.45
CA TYR A 44 -3.99 21.03 -12.26
C TYR A 44 -3.76 19.56 -12.59
N ARG A 45 -2.87 18.90 -11.83
CA ARG A 45 -2.69 17.44 -11.88
C ARG A 45 -2.68 16.88 -10.47
N PHE A 46 -3.46 15.82 -10.30
CA PHE A 46 -3.41 14.95 -9.13
C PHE A 46 -2.90 13.58 -9.56
N THR A 47 -1.86 13.08 -8.89
CA THR A 47 -1.31 11.74 -9.10
C THR A 47 -1.38 10.97 -7.79
N PHE A 48 -2.00 9.80 -7.85
CA PHE A 48 -2.14 8.88 -6.73
C PHE A 48 -1.38 7.60 -7.05
N ILE A 49 -0.41 7.27 -6.23
CA ILE A 49 0.41 6.06 -6.38
C ILE A 49 0.14 5.19 -5.15
N PRO A 50 -0.82 4.27 -5.22
CA PRO A 50 -1.10 3.35 -4.13
C PRO A 50 0.05 2.34 -3.97
N THR A 51 0.15 1.73 -2.79
CA THR A 51 1.20 0.75 -2.48
C THR A 51 1.00 -0.59 -3.20
N LEU A 52 -0.26 -1.00 -3.36
CA LEU A 52 -0.62 -2.34 -3.84
C LEU A 52 -1.48 -2.33 -5.10
N ASP A 53 -1.75 -1.16 -5.67
CA ASP A 53 -2.70 -1.01 -6.77
C ASP A 53 -2.11 -0.21 -7.94
N SER A 54 -2.94 -0.04 -8.98
CA SER A 54 -2.60 0.73 -10.16
C SER A 54 -2.49 2.23 -9.86
N PRO A 55 -1.41 2.91 -10.32
CA PRO A 55 -1.28 4.35 -10.16
C PRO A 55 -2.29 5.11 -11.03
N GLN A 56 -2.72 6.27 -10.56
CA GLN A 56 -3.78 7.07 -11.18
C GLN A 56 -3.31 8.50 -11.41
N VAL A 57 -3.72 9.09 -12.53
CA VAL A 57 -3.47 10.51 -12.86
C VAL A 57 -4.77 11.16 -13.28
N LEU A 58 -5.12 12.27 -12.66
CA LEU A 58 -6.19 13.16 -13.09
C LEU A 58 -5.59 14.52 -13.47
N LYS A 59 -5.79 14.95 -14.72
CA LYS A 59 -5.42 16.28 -15.21
C LYS A 59 -6.67 17.08 -15.50
N LEU A 60 -6.70 18.32 -15.02
CA LEU A 60 -7.81 19.25 -15.18
C LEU A 60 -7.25 20.57 -15.71
N TRP A 61 -7.91 21.21 -16.68
CA TRP A 61 -7.41 22.47 -17.23
C TRP A 61 -8.48 23.35 -17.84
N GLU A 62 -8.17 24.64 -17.89
CA GLU A 62 -8.92 25.65 -18.65
C GLU A 62 -8.26 25.89 -20.02
N SER A 63 -9.07 25.85 -21.08
CA SER A 63 -8.68 26.11 -22.45
C SER A 63 -9.46 27.31 -22.99
N SER A 64 -8.75 28.41 -23.26
CA SER A 64 -9.35 29.63 -23.84
C SER A 64 -9.86 29.46 -25.28
N LYS A 65 -9.59 28.32 -25.92
CA LYS A 65 -9.94 28.04 -27.31
C LYS A 65 -11.10 27.06 -27.49
N ALA A 66 -11.58 26.47 -26.39
CA ALA A 66 -12.61 25.44 -26.42
C ALA A 66 -13.90 25.91 -25.75
N SER A 67 -15.02 25.30 -26.15
CA SER A 67 -16.33 25.48 -25.53
C SER A 67 -16.96 24.10 -25.33
N PRO A 68 -17.16 23.64 -24.08
CA PRO A 68 -16.84 24.33 -22.82
C PRO A 68 -15.33 24.46 -22.58
N PRO A 69 -14.90 25.45 -21.76
CA PRO A 69 -13.49 25.74 -21.57
C PRO A 69 -12.77 24.79 -20.61
N TYR A 70 -13.51 23.96 -19.85
CA TYR A 70 -12.94 23.15 -18.77
C TYR A 70 -12.93 21.67 -19.12
N HIS A 71 -11.76 21.06 -19.04
CA HIS A 71 -11.55 19.68 -19.46
C HIS A 71 -10.87 18.87 -18.37
N ALA A 72 -11.13 17.57 -18.41
CA ALA A 72 -10.54 16.58 -17.54
C ALA A 72 -10.00 15.39 -18.36
N LEU A 73 -8.89 14.83 -17.90
CA LEU A 73 -8.29 13.60 -18.41
C LEU A 73 -7.88 12.72 -17.24
N TYR A 74 -8.38 11.49 -17.23
CA TYR A 74 -8.04 10.47 -16.28
C TYR A 74 -7.24 9.34 -16.93
N LYS A 75 -6.22 8.86 -16.22
CA LYS A 75 -5.42 7.70 -16.57
C LYS A 75 -5.31 6.76 -15.39
N LEU A 76 -5.51 5.48 -15.64
CA LEU A 76 -5.18 4.37 -14.76
C LEU A 76 -4.00 3.61 -15.37
N GLY A 77 -2.90 3.47 -14.64
CA GLY A 77 -1.79 2.60 -15.03
C GLY A 77 -2.12 1.13 -14.78
N ARG A 78 -1.30 0.22 -15.27
CA ARG A 78 -1.36 -1.20 -14.88
C ARG A 78 -0.65 -1.42 -13.53
N THR A 79 -1.06 -2.44 -12.78
CA THR A 79 -0.43 -2.82 -11.51
C THR A 79 1.04 -3.27 -11.70
N GLN A 80 1.89 -2.95 -10.73
CA GLN A 80 3.33 -3.28 -10.79
C GLN A 80 3.65 -4.78 -10.74
N GLU A 81 2.69 -5.64 -10.37
CA GLU A 81 2.90 -7.09 -10.30
C GLU A 81 3.21 -7.71 -11.67
N HIS A 82 2.82 -7.04 -12.75
CA HIS A 82 3.21 -7.41 -14.10
C HIS A 82 4.50 -6.67 -14.44
N GLN A 83 5.66 -7.30 -14.24
CA GLN A 83 6.99 -6.81 -14.64
C GLN A 83 7.16 -6.54 -16.15
N GLN A 84 6.08 -6.51 -16.93
CA GLN A 84 6.10 -5.99 -18.29
C GLN A 84 5.90 -4.49 -18.25
N GLU A 85 6.67 -3.80 -19.09
CA GLU A 85 6.76 -2.35 -19.23
C GLU A 85 5.42 -1.64 -19.00
N GLY A 86 5.45 -0.55 -18.22
CA GLY A 86 4.26 0.20 -17.84
C GLY A 86 3.35 0.54 -19.03
N GLY A 87 2.09 0.75 -18.73
CA GLY A 87 1.10 1.08 -19.73
C GLY A 87 -0.17 1.59 -19.09
N ILE A 88 -0.98 2.24 -19.90
CA ILE A 88 -2.27 2.76 -19.50
C ILE A 88 -3.29 1.63 -19.63
N GLU A 89 -3.90 1.26 -18.51
CA GLU A 89 -5.01 0.31 -18.44
C GLU A 89 -6.32 0.99 -18.87
N HIS A 90 -6.54 2.21 -18.39
CA HIS A 90 -7.75 2.97 -18.69
C HIS A 90 -7.43 4.44 -18.97
N LEU A 91 -8.07 5.01 -19.99
CA LEU A 91 -7.95 6.42 -20.38
C LEU A 91 -9.35 6.97 -20.64
N ALA A 92 -9.70 8.05 -19.95
CA ALA A 92 -10.98 8.72 -20.15
C ALA A 92 -10.81 10.24 -20.12
N SER A 93 -11.63 10.95 -20.89
CA SER A 93 -11.71 12.41 -20.87
C SER A 93 -13.16 12.86 -20.80
N TRP A 94 -13.40 13.95 -20.10
CA TRP A 94 -14.73 14.58 -20.00
C TRP A 94 -14.59 16.08 -19.82
N GLU A 95 -15.72 16.77 -19.83
CA GLU A 95 -15.81 18.21 -19.64
C GLU A 95 -16.33 18.51 -18.22
N LEU A 96 -15.79 19.57 -17.60
CA LEU A 96 -16.26 20.03 -16.30
C LEU A 96 -17.27 21.16 -16.48
N SER A 97 -18.27 21.21 -15.60
CA SER A 97 -19.11 22.40 -15.45
C SER A 97 -18.32 23.57 -14.86
N GLU A 98 -18.77 24.80 -15.12
CA GLU A 98 -18.20 26.00 -14.50
C GLU A 98 -18.26 25.96 -12.97
N HIS A 99 -19.33 25.38 -12.42
CA HIS A 99 -19.48 25.19 -10.98
C HIS A 99 -18.39 24.27 -10.42
N GLN A 100 -18.19 23.08 -11.00
CA GLN A 100 -17.14 22.14 -10.61
C GLN A 100 -15.74 22.76 -10.70
N TRP A 101 -15.46 23.50 -11.77
CA TRP A 101 -14.19 24.21 -11.92
C TRP A 101 -13.99 25.27 -10.83
N THR A 102 -15.05 26.02 -10.51
CA THR A 102 -15.01 27.05 -9.47
C THR A 102 -14.74 26.45 -8.08
N GLU A 103 -15.40 25.34 -7.74
CA GLU A 103 -15.17 24.61 -6.49
C GLU A 103 -13.73 24.07 -6.39
N LEU A 104 -13.23 23.48 -7.47
CA LEU A 104 -11.83 23.04 -7.54
C LEU A 104 -10.86 24.20 -7.30
N LYS A 105 -11.05 25.34 -7.96
CA LYS A 105 -10.17 26.51 -7.77
C LYS A 105 -10.20 27.01 -6.34
N ALA A 106 -11.37 27.07 -5.71
CA ALA A 106 -11.48 27.47 -4.31
C ALA A 106 -10.69 26.51 -3.39
N ALA A 107 -10.83 25.20 -3.61
CA ALA A 107 -10.08 24.19 -2.86
C ALA A 107 -8.56 24.30 -3.09
N MET A 108 -8.12 24.48 -4.35
CA MET A 108 -6.71 24.69 -4.71
C MET A 108 -6.15 25.96 -4.06
N GLU A 109 -6.88 27.06 -4.06
CA GLU A 109 -6.45 28.30 -3.43
C GLU A 109 -6.20 28.09 -1.94
N GLN A 110 -7.18 27.53 -1.22
CA GLN A 110 -7.13 27.37 0.23
C GLN A 110 -6.10 26.33 0.70
N ASN A 111 -5.94 25.23 -0.03
CA ASN A 111 -5.21 24.05 0.44
C ASN A 111 -3.84 23.85 -0.24
N PHE A 112 -3.63 24.47 -1.41
CA PHE A 112 -2.43 24.30 -2.22
C PHE A 112 -1.67 25.60 -2.45
N TRP A 113 -2.31 26.68 -2.94
CA TRP A 113 -1.60 27.92 -3.29
C TRP A 113 -1.23 28.78 -2.09
N ILE A 114 -2.20 29.12 -1.23
CA ILE A 114 -1.99 29.96 -0.04
C ILE A 114 -0.94 29.38 0.92
N PRO A 115 -1.00 28.10 1.32
CA PRO A 115 0.08 27.55 2.14
C PRO A 115 1.37 27.42 1.33
N PRO A 116 2.51 27.96 1.80
CA PRO A 116 3.76 27.89 1.03
C PRO A 116 4.19 26.44 0.78
N SER A 117 4.03 25.57 1.78
CA SER A 117 4.31 24.14 1.69
C SER A 117 3.44 23.33 2.66
N TRP A 118 3.47 22.01 2.51
CA TRP A 118 3.09 21.10 3.57
C TRP A 118 4.33 20.73 4.38
N LYS A 119 4.16 20.44 5.68
CA LYS A 119 5.27 19.89 6.47
C LYS A 119 5.74 18.61 5.78
N PRO A 120 7.04 18.46 5.45
CA PRO A 120 7.53 17.22 4.89
C PRO A 120 7.23 16.09 5.86
N GLU A 121 6.59 15.05 5.35
CA GLU A 121 6.36 13.82 6.08
C GLU A 121 7.58 12.92 5.84
N ASP A 122 8.13 12.32 6.90
CA ASP A 122 9.14 11.27 6.72
C ASP A 122 8.57 10.21 5.77
N LYS A 123 9.38 9.69 4.84
CA LYS A 123 8.97 8.62 3.92
C LYS A 123 8.38 7.47 4.76
N LYS A 124 7.07 7.27 4.66
CA LYS A 124 6.31 6.27 5.41
C LYS A 124 5.59 5.36 4.44
N GLU A 125 5.37 4.12 4.87
CA GLU A 125 4.56 3.16 4.14
C GLU A 125 3.16 3.75 3.83
N GLY A 126 2.67 3.50 2.62
CA GLY A 126 1.34 3.90 2.16
C GLY A 126 1.33 4.55 0.77
N ALA A 127 0.21 5.17 0.41
CA ALA A 127 0.02 5.74 -0.92
C ALA A 127 0.67 7.11 -1.07
N LEU A 128 1.33 7.39 -2.18
CA LEU A 128 1.91 8.71 -2.46
C LEU A 128 0.90 9.57 -3.23
N TRP A 129 0.64 10.77 -2.72
CA TRP A 129 -0.27 11.75 -3.31
C TRP A 129 0.56 12.94 -3.80
N ILE A 130 0.54 13.21 -5.10
CA ILE A 130 1.27 14.30 -5.73
C ILE A 130 0.25 15.26 -6.32
N PHE A 131 0.38 16.53 -5.96
CA PHE A 131 -0.46 17.61 -6.46
C PHE A 131 0.42 18.60 -7.20
N GLU A 132 0.02 18.96 -8.41
CA GLU A 132 0.74 19.92 -9.24
C GLU A 132 -0.25 20.97 -9.74
N GLY A 133 0.19 22.22 -9.74
CA GLY A 133 -0.58 23.37 -10.18
C GLY A 133 0.24 24.27 -11.07
N TYR A 134 -0.39 24.73 -12.14
CA TYR A 134 0.16 25.74 -13.03
C TYR A 134 -0.88 26.86 -13.19
N ARG A 135 -0.52 28.08 -12.81
CA ARG A 135 -1.40 29.26 -12.94
C ARG A 135 -0.57 30.50 -13.21
N ASP A 136 -0.93 31.27 -14.23
CA ASP A 136 -0.26 32.54 -14.55
C ASP A 136 1.28 32.43 -14.67
N ARG A 137 1.75 31.35 -15.31
CA ARG A 137 3.18 31.00 -15.46
C ARG A 137 3.91 30.65 -14.16
N GLN A 138 3.20 30.53 -13.05
CA GLN A 138 3.72 29.97 -11.81
C GLN A 138 3.42 28.48 -11.78
N TYR A 139 4.43 27.70 -11.43
CA TYR A 139 4.31 26.27 -11.21
C TYR A 139 4.59 25.96 -9.74
N LYS A 140 3.81 25.04 -9.19
CA LYS A 140 4.00 24.51 -7.85
C LYS A 140 3.67 23.04 -7.85
N TYR A 141 4.30 22.30 -6.94
CA TYR A 141 3.89 20.95 -6.62
C TYR A 141 4.01 20.70 -5.11
N LEU A 142 3.18 19.81 -4.59
CA LEU A 142 3.20 19.37 -3.19
C LEU A 142 2.96 17.86 -3.14
N VAL A 143 3.52 17.22 -2.12
CA VAL A 143 3.45 15.76 -1.94
C VAL A 143 2.99 15.43 -0.52
N SER A 144 2.11 14.43 -0.37
CA SER A 144 1.69 13.91 0.93
C SER A 144 1.64 12.38 0.89
N TRP A 145 2.00 11.73 2.00
CA TRP A 145 1.88 10.29 2.14
C TRP A 145 0.56 9.94 2.82
N SER A 146 -0.24 9.10 2.16
CA SER A 146 -1.53 8.57 2.62
C SER A 146 -2.54 9.63 3.04
N GLY A 147 -2.48 10.84 2.46
CA GLY A 147 -3.38 11.93 2.80
C GLY A 147 -3.38 12.30 4.29
N ARG A 148 -2.29 12.06 5.02
CA ARG A 148 -2.21 12.38 6.46
C ARG A 148 -2.28 13.88 6.74
N ASN A 149 -1.85 14.70 5.78
CA ASN A 149 -2.07 16.13 5.81
C ASN A 149 -3.56 16.43 5.55
N PRO A 150 -4.28 17.10 6.47
CA PRO A 150 -5.70 17.39 6.29
C PRO A 150 -6.03 18.17 5.01
N ARG A 151 -5.11 19.04 4.55
CA ARG A 151 -5.25 19.82 3.32
C ARG A 151 -5.05 18.95 2.09
N ALA A 152 -4.07 18.06 2.10
CA ALA A 152 -3.86 17.08 1.03
C ALA A 152 -5.06 16.13 0.93
N CYS A 153 -5.58 15.66 2.06
CA CYS A 153 -6.79 14.85 2.13
C CYS A 153 -7.99 15.56 1.50
N THR A 154 -8.22 16.82 1.91
CA THR A 154 -9.31 17.67 1.37
C THR A 154 -9.18 17.82 -0.14
N LEU A 155 -7.99 18.14 -0.65
CA LEU A 155 -7.77 18.26 -2.10
C LEU A 155 -7.98 16.95 -2.83
N GLY A 156 -7.39 15.85 -2.37
CA GLY A 156 -7.56 14.56 -3.04
C GLY A 156 -9.03 14.15 -3.13
N ARG A 157 -9.85 14.48 -2.11
CA ARG A 157 -11.31 14.31 -2.17
C ARG A 157 -11.93 15.19 -3.25
N THR A 158 -11.62 16.48 -3.29
CA THR A 158 -12.13 17.40 -4.32
C THR A 158 -11.79 16.91 -5.74
N PHE A 159 -10.54 16.50 -6.00
CA PHE A 159 -10.17 15.92 -7.30
C PHE A 159 -10.98 14.66 -7.62
N ARG A 160 -11.26 13.82 -6.61
CA ARG A 160 -11.99 12.57 -6.80
C ARG A 160 -13.46 12.78 -7.13
N GLU A 161 -14.12 13.73 -6.47
CA GLU A 161 -15.52 14.10 -6.72
C GLU A 161 -15.75 14.57 -8.17
N LEU A 162 -14.69 14.99 -8.87
CA LEU A 162 -14.75 15.37 -10.27
C LEU A 162 -14.67 14.18 -11.25
N ILE A 163 -14.37 12.97 -10.76
CA ILE A 163 -14.30 11.75 -11.60
C ILE A 163 -15.72 11.17 -11.74
N PRO A 164 -16.25 11.02 -12.98
CA PRO A 164 -17.56 10.45 -13.21
C PRO A 164 -17.75 9.06 -12.58
N GLU A 165 -18.94 8.79 -12.05
CA GLU A 165 -19.27 7.54 -11.36
C GLU A 165 -19.02 6.29 -12.21
N TYR A 166 -19.27 6.35 -13.52
CA TYR A 166 -19.05 5.22 -14.45
C TYR A 166 -17.56 4.85 -14.62
N LEU A 167 -16.64 5.74 -14.24
CA LEU A 167 -15.20 5.45 -14.16
C LEU A 167 -14.81 4.94 -12.76
N GLY A 168 -15.72 5.04 -11.78
CA GLY A 168 -15.45 4.97 -10.35
C GLY A 168 -15.58 3.60 -9.68
N ASP A 169 -16.29 2.65 -10.27
CA ASP A 169 -16.64 1.38 -9.61
C ASP A 169 -15.50 0.34 -9.56
N GLU A 170 -14.53 0.38 -10.49
CA GLU A 170 -13.31 -0.46 -10.43
C GLU A 170 -12.18 0.18 -9.59
N LEU A 171 -12.38 1.40 -9.09
CA LEU A 171 -11.37 2.22 -8.42
C LEU A 171 -11.40 2.08 -6.90
N LEU A 172 -11.35 0.83 -6.43
CA LEU A 172 -11.54 0.37 -5.04
C LEU A 172 -10.58 0.97 -3.99
N CYS A 173 -9.54 1.69 -4.39
CA CYS A 173 -8.43 2.05 -3.47
C CYS A 173 -8.63 3.41 -2.77
N PHE A 174 -9.55 4.25 -3.27
CA PHE A 174 -9.79 5.60 -2.72
C PHE A 174 -11.00 5.70 -1.78
N ARG A 175 -11.86 4.67 -1.69
CA ARG A 175 -12.99 4.64 -0.74
C ARG A 175 -12.56 4.48 0.73
N SER A 176 -11.27 4.52 0.99
CA SER A 176 -10.66 3.64 1.97
C SER A 176 -10.39 4.28 3.35
N LEU A 177 -10.78 5.54 3.57
CA LEU A 177 -10.82 6.06 4.95
C LEU A 177 -12.00 6.97 5.30
N VAL A 178 -12.66 7.66 4.34
CA VAL A 178 -13.70 8.66 4.67
C VAL A 178 -14.96 8.60 3.79
N GLY A 179 -14.95 7.90 2.65
CA GLY A 179 -16.16 7.73 1.81
C GLY A 179 -17.06 6.59 2.26
N ASP A 180 -16.57 5.76 3.17
CA ASP A 180 -17.29 4.69 3.82
C ASP A 180 -17.43 5.07 5.29
N GLU A 181 -18.64 5.44 5.71
CA GLU A 181 -18.92 5.84 7.10
C GLU A 181 -18.41 4.79 8.09
N LEU A 182 -18.47 3.50 7.73
CA LEU A 182 -17.95 2.42 8.57
C LEU A 182 -16.42 2.43 8.63
N GLY A 183 -15.73 2.76 7.53
CA GLY A 183 -14.28 2.94 7.53
C GLY A 183 -13.82 4.10 8.41
N ALA A 184 -14.52 5.22 8.36
CA ALA A 184 -14.27 6.37 9.25
C ALA A 184 -14.48 5.99 10.72
N ILE A 185 -15.57 5.28 11.02
CA ILE A 185 -15.86 4.77 12.36
C ILE A 185 -14.77 3.81 12.83
N VAL A 186 -14.35 2.85 11.99
CA VAL A 186 -13.24 1.92 12.30
C VAL A 186 -11.98 2.71 12.65
N TYR A 187 -11.64 3.73 11.85
CA TYR A 187 -10.50 4.59 12.11
C TYR A 187 -10.63 5.36 13.42
N GLU A 188 -11.78 5.94 13.73
CA GLU A 188 -12.03 6.63 15.01
C GLU A 188 -11.88 5.69 16.21
N HIS A 189 -12.37 4.45 16.11
CA HIS A 189 -12.19 3.44 17.15
C HIS A 189 -10.71 3.09 17.35
N ILE A 190 -9.95 2.90 16.26
CA ILE A 190 -8.50 2.70 16.32
C ILE A 190 -7.80 3.91 16.96
N ALA A 191 -8.19 5.12 16.57
CA ALA A 191 -7.60 6.35 17.07
C ALA A 191 -7.83 6.54 18.57
N ALA A 192 -8.97 6.08 19.07
CA ALA A 192 -9.35 6.08 20.48
C ALA A 192 -8.85 4.86 21.28
N GLY A 193 -8.04 3.97 20.68
CA GLY A 193 -7.54 2.75 21.34
C GLY A 193 -8.59 1.64 21.53
N ARG A 194 -9.78 1.77 20.92
CA ARG A 194 -10.91 0.83 20.98
C ARG A 194 -10.77 -0.27 19.91
N TYR A 195 -9.65 -0.97 19.93
CA TYR A 195 -9.24 -1.88 18.86
C TYR A 195 -10.19 -3.06 18.63
N ILE A 196 -10.76 -3.65 19.70
CA ILE A 196 -11.73 -4.75 19.57
C ILE A 196 -12.99 -4.30 18.85
N GLN A 197 -13.50 -3.12 19.18
CA GLN A 197 -14.66 -2.54 18.52
C GLN A 197 -14.36 -2.25 17.05
N ALA A 198 -13.17 -1.69 16.75
CA ALA A 198 -12.74 -1.47 15.36
C ALA A 198 -12.73 -2.77 14.56
N LEU A 199 -12.15 -3.85 15.09
CA LEU A 199 -12.09 -5.14 14.41
C LEU A 199 -13.47 -5.77 14.19
N LYS A 200 -14.39 -5.67 15.16
CA LYS A 200 -15.77 -6.16 15.03
C LYS A 200 -16.53 -5.42 13.93
N ILE A 201 -16.39 -4.09 13.87
CA ILE A 201 -17.01 -3.28 12.83
C ILE A 201 -16.41 -3.65 11.47
N ALA A 202 -15.08 -3.73 11.38
CA ALA A 202 -14.39 -4.11 10.16
C ALA A 202 -14.74 -5.53 9.68
N GLN A 203 -14.94 -6.50 10.58
CA GLN A 203 -15.34 -7.87 10.23
C GLN A 203 -16.73 -7.92 9.59
N SER A 204 -17.66 -7.07 10.03
CA SER A 204 -19.00 -6.96 9.43
C SER A 204 -18.99 -6.27 8.06
N HIS A 205 -17.86 -5.67 7.68
CA HIS A 205 -17.73 -4.89 6.48
C HIS A 205 -17.43 -5.77 5.25
N LYS A 206 -18.01 -5.42 4.09
CA LYS A 206 -17.76 -6.18 2.85
C LYS A 206 -16.37 -5.93 2.27
N SER A 207 -15.84 -4.72 2.41
CA SER A 207 -14.53 -4.35 1.87
C SER A 207 -13.39 -4.95 2.68
N ASP A 208 -12.56 -5.75 2.01
CA ASP A 208 -11.31 -6.28 2.53
C ASP A 208 -10.34 -5.20 2.95
N TYR A 209 -10.37 -4.04 2.29
CA TYR A 209 -9.53 -2.92 2.68
C TYR A 209 -9.79 -2.50 4.13
N ILE A 210 -11.05 -2.36 4.55
CA ILE A 210 -11.38 -1.90 5.91
C ILE A 210 -10.91 -2.93 6.96
N LYS A 211 -11.01 -4.22 6.62
CA LYS A 211 -10.48 -5.32 7.43
C LYS A 211 -8.96 -5.22 7.56
N ILE A 212 -8.27 -5.04 6.44
CA ILE A 212 -6.81 -4.88 6.37
C ILE A 212 -6.38 -3.65 7.18
N LEU A 213 -7.01 -2.49 6.97
CA LEU A 213 -6.75 -1.26 7.72
C LEU A 213 -6.86 -1.48 9.22
N ALA A 214 -7.91 -2.18 9.66
CA ALA A 214 -8.10 -2.49 11.07
C ALA A 214 -7.03 -3.43 11.63
N LEU A 215 -6.46 -4.32 10.81
CA LEU A 215 -5.47 -5.33 11.22
C LEU A 215 -4.02 -4.85 11.10
N GLU A 216 -3.73 -4.00 10.13
CA GLU A 216 -2.40 -3.44 9.83
C GLU A 216 -2.16 -2.11 10.53
N SER A 217 -3.14 -1.59 11.28
CA SER A 217 -2.96 -0.34 12.00
C SER A 217 -1.77 -0.44 12.95
N SER A 218 -0.69 0.28 12.62
CA SER A 218 0.54 0.34 13.42
C SER A 218 0.24 0.69 14.88
N ARG A 219 -0.84 1.45 15.11
CA ARG A 219 -1.32 1.85 16.44
C ARG A 219 -1.72 0.69 17.34
N ILE A 220 -2.29 -0.39 16.80
CA ILE A 220 -2.57 -1.60 17.60
C ILE A 220 -1.26 -2.18 18.13
N TYR A 221 -0.20 -2.09 17.33
CA TYR A 221 1.11 -2.64 17.67
C TYR A 221 1.98 -1.69 18.49
N GLU A 222 1.84 -0.38 18.33
CA GLU A 222 2.46 0.63 19.19
C GLU A 222 1.99 0.47 20.64
N SER A 223 0.68 0.30 20.85
CA SER A 223 0.09 0.05 22.18
C SER A 223 0.29 -1.38 22.67
N TRP A 224 0.85 -2.28 21.85
CA TRP A 224 0.97 -3.70 22.19
C TRP A 224 1.78 -3.92 23.46
N GLY A 225 2.82 -3.13 23.73
CA GLY A 225 3.60 -3.25 24.96
C GLY A 225 2.76 -3.10 26.24
N GLU A 226 1.78 -2.19 26.19
CA GLU A 226 0.99 -1.73 27.34
C GLU A 226 -0.23 -2.62 27.64
N LEU A 227 -0.67 -3.41 26.67
CA LEU A 227 -1.84 -4.28 26.83
C LEU A 227 -1.56 -5.47 27.76
N SER A 228 -2.54 -5.85 28.57
CA SER A 228 -2.51 -7.10 29.33
C SER A 228 -2.44 -8.31 28.40
N LEU A 229 -1.95 -9.45 28.91
CA LEU A 229 -1.89 -10.70 28.13
C LEU A 229 -3.28 -11.11 27.63
N GLU A 230 -4.31 -10.96 28.46
CA GLU A 230 -5.69 -11.28 28.09
C GLU A 230 -6.19 -10.39 26.93
N ALA A 231 -5.95 -9.08 27.00
CA ALA A 231 -6.33 -8.15 25.95
C ALA A 231 -5.62 -8.46 24.62
N LYS A 232 -4.32 -8.79 24.68
CA LYS A 232 -3.54 -9.23 23.51
C LYS A 232 -4.13 -10.49 22.88
N LEU A 233 -4.45 -11.50 23.69
CA LEU A 233 -5.01 -12.75 23.19
C LEU A 233 -6.39 -12.53 22.58
N LEU A 234 -7.23 -11.70 23.19
CA LEU A 234 -8.53 -11.34 22.64
C LEU A 234 -8.41 -10.63 21.29
N LEU A 235 -7.46 -9.69 21.17
CA LEU A 235 -7.16 -9.02 19.90
C LEU A 235 -6.71 -9.99 18.82
N LEU A 236 -5.87 -10.97 19.16
CA LEU A 236 -5.43 -11.97 18.18
C LEU A 236 -6.55 -12.90 17.74
N VAL A 237 -7.47 -13.29 18.62
CA VAL A 237 -8.62 -14.11 18.25
C VAL A 237 -9.48 -13.34 17.26
N GLN A 238 -9.88 -12.12 17.64
CA GLN A 238 -10.69 -11.26 16.78
C GLN A 238 -9.97 -10.94 15.47
N GLY A 239 -8.66 -10.70 15.52
CA GLY A 239 -7.86 -10.38 14.35
C GLY A 239 -7.77 -11.54 13.36
N VAL A 240 -7.64 -12.79 13.85
CA VAL A 240 -7.67 -13.99 13.00
C VAL A 240 -9.04 -14.19 12.36
N GLU A 241 -10.12 -14.01 13.13
CA GLU A 241 -11.48 -14.11 12.60
C GLU A 241 -11.73 -13.07 11.50
N THR A 242 -11.30 -11.82 11.70
CA THR A 242 -11.38 -10.78 10.68
C THR A 242 -10.51 -11.12 9.47
N ALA A 243 -9.28 -11.61 9.67
CA ALA A 243 -8.38 -11.97 8.57
C ALA A 243 -8.94 -13.12 7.70
N TYR A 244 -9.65 -14.09 8.27
CA TYR A 244 -10.29 -15.16 7.51
C TYR A 244 -11.45 -14.69 6.62
N THR A 245 -11.98 -13.49 6.87
CA THR A 245 -13.00 -12.89 6.00
C THR A 245 -12.41 -12.11 4.82
N ILE A 246 -11.08 -12.01 4.71
CA ILE A 246 -10.40 -11.39 3.55
C ILE A 246 -10.35 -12.41 2.41
N GLU A 247 -10.91 -12.05 1.25
CA GLU A 247 -11.03 -12.92 0.09
C GLU A 247 -9.72 -13.04 -0.68
N ASN A 248 -8.99 -11.93 -0.84
CA ASN A 248 -7.74 -11.93 -1.60
C ASN A 248 -6.61 -12.64 -0.85
N PRO A 249 -6.07 -13.77 -1.35
CA PRO A 249 -4.99 -14.50 -0.68
C PRO A 249 -3.69 -13.70 -0.52
N GLN A 250 -3.41 -12.76 -1.43
CA GLN A 250 -2.21 -11.90 -1.37
C GLN A 250 -2.27 -10.93 -0.21
N SER A 251 -3.44 -10.38 0.09
CA SER A 251 -3.67 -9.49 1.24
C SER A 251 -3.84 -10.27 2.54
N GLN A 252 -4.53 -11.40 2.50
CA GLN A 252 -4.79 -12.22 3.68
C GLN A 252 -3.52 -12.86 4.27
N SER A 253 -2.65 -13.41 3.41
CA SER A 253 -1.47 -14.18 3.85
C SER A 253 -0.48 -13.40 4.73
N PRO A 254 -0.06 -12.16 4.42
CA PRO A 254 0.84 -11.39 5.27
C PRO A 254 0.19 -11.05 6.62
N ILE A 255 -1.11 -10.82 6.67
CA ILE A 255 -1.83 -10.55 7.92
C ILE A 255 -1.86 -11.80 8.80
N LEU A 256 -2.24 -12.95 8.24
CA LEU A 256 -2.23 -14.23 8.97
C LEU A 256 -0.81 -14.59 9.45
N ARG A 257 0.23 -14.27 8.66
CA ARG A 257 1.63 -14.39 9.09
C ARG A 257 1.90 -13.59 10.35
N GLU A 258 1.58 -12.29 10.36
CA GLU A 258 1.81 -11.41 11.51
C GLU A 258 1.06 -11.90 12.76
N LEU A 259 -0.21 -12.29 12.61
CA LEU A 259 -1.01 -12.81 13.71
C LEU A 259 -0.44 -14.11 14.26
N ALA A 260 0.02 -15.03 13.40
CA ALA A 260 0.66 -16.26 13.83
C ALA A 260 1.98 -15.99 14.58
N LEU A 261 2.83 -15.09 14.08
CA LEU A 261 4.07 -14.71 14.76
C LEU A 261 3.79 -14.12 16.15
N LYS A 262 2.75 -13.29 16.30
CA LYS A 262 2.35 -12.71 17.59
C LYS A 262 1.84 -13.76 18.58
N TYR A 263 1.05 -14.73 18.13
CA TYR A 263 0.69 -15.88 18.97
C TYR A 263 1.94 -16.61 19.48
N ALA A 264 2.93 -16.87 18.61
CA ALA A 264 4.16 -17.55 18.99
C ALA A 264 5.02 -16.73 19.97
N ALA A 265 5.06 -15.40 19.81
CA ALA A 265 5.74 -14.50 20.74
C ALA A 265 5.12 -14.54 22.15
N LEU A 266 3.79 -14.71 22.25
CA LEU A 266 3.07 -14.89 23.52
C LEU A 266 3.10 -16.33 24.06
N GLY A 267 3.90 -17.23 23.45
CA GLY A 267 4.02 -18.62 23.87
C GLY A 267 2.84 -19.52 23.46
N GLN A 268 1.87 -19.00 22.69
CA GLN A 268 0.71 -19.75 22.18
C GLN A 268 1.09 -20.56 20.93
N LEU A 269 2.10 -21.42 21.05
CA LEU A 269 2.73 -22.09 19.91
C LEU A 269 1.76 -22.95 19.08
N ASN A 270 0.85 -23.67 19.74
CA ASN A 270 -0.14 -24.51 19.06
C ASN A 270 -1.14 -23.66 18.24
N ARG A 271 -1.62 -22.54 18.80
CA ARG A 271 -2.52 -21.61 18.08
C ARG A 271 -1.80 -20.94 16.92
N SER A 272 -0.55 -20.53 17.11
CA SER A 272 0.29 -19.99 16.04
C SER A 272 0.43 -20.97 14.87
N ARG A 273 0.71 -22.25 15.17
CA ARG A 273 0.78 -23.31 14.14
C ARG A 273 -0.54 -23.49 13.41
N GLN A 274 -1.68 -23.47 14.12
CA GLN A 274 -3.01 -23.54 13.49
C GLN A 274 -3.23 -22.39 12.50
N VAL A 275 -2.92 -21.16 12.88
CA VAL A 275 -3.02 -19.98 11.97
C VAL A 275 -2.06 -20.13 10.79
N ALA A 276 -0.82 -20.56 11.05
CA ALA A 276 0.18 -20.78 10.00
C ALA A 276 -0.28 -21.79 8.94
N GLN A 277 -1.02 -22.83 9.36
CA GLN A 277 -1.56 -23.83 8.44
C GLN A 277 -2.59 -23.26 7.47
N GLN A 278 -3.33 -22.22 7.89
CA GLN A 278 -4.34 -21.54 7.09
C GLN A 278 -3.77 -20.45 6.17
N ILE A 279 -2.47 -20.15 6.23
CA ILE A 279 -1.84 -19.15 5.33
C ILE A 279 -1.88 -19.67 3.88
N PRO A 280 -2.58 -19.00 2.95
CA PRO A 280 -2.71 -19.49 1.58
C PRO A 280 -1.39 -19.51 0.81
N ILE A 281 -0.57 -18.46 0.96
CA ILE A 281 0.66 -18.32 0.19
C ILE A 281 1.83 -18.96 0.95
N ALA A 282 2.42 -19.97 0.31
CA ALA A 282 3.50 -20.78 0.88
C ALA A 282 4.72 -19.96 1.33
N TYR A 283 5.05 -18.85 0.65
CA TYR A 283 6.15 -17.96 1.05
C TYR A 283 5.99 -17.48 2.50
N TYR A 284 4.82 -16.94 2.85
CA TYR A 284 4.56 -16.44 4.19
C TYR A 284 4.44 -17.56 5.22
N LYS A 285 3.90 -18.72 4.81
CA LYS A 285 3.81 -19.93 5.63
C LYS A 285 5.20 -20.43 6.04
N VAL A 286 6.16 -20.50 5.12
CA VAL A 286 7.55 -20.92 5.40
C VAL A 286 8.20 -20.05 6.48
N ILE A 287 8.01 -18.72 6.42
CA ILE A 287 8.56 -17.78 7.41
C ILE A 287 8.04 -18.10 8.82
N VAL A 288 6.72 -18.33 8.96
CA VAL A 288 6.12 -18.62 10.27
C VAL A 288 6.58 -19.98 10.80
N LEU A 289 6.69 -21.00 9.93
CA LEU A 289 7.13 -22.34 10.33
C LEU A 289 8.61 -22.36 10.78
N ASP A 290 9.49 -21.54 10.19
CA ASP A 290 10.88 -21.39 10.64
C ASP A 290 10.93 -20.77 12.03
N TYR A 291 10.19 -19.68 12.22
CA TYR A 291 10.06 -19.04 13.53
C TYR A 291 9.53 -20.01 14.59
N LEU A 292 8.50 -20.79 14.25
CA LEU A 292 7.97 -21.81 15.13
C LEU A 292 9.00 -22.90 15.46
N CYS A 293 9.79 -23.38 14.50
CA CYS A 293 10.86 -24.33 14.80
C CYS A 293 11.80 -23.81 15.88
N ASP A 294 12.21 -22.53 15.79
CA ASP A 294 13.08 -21.92 16.79
C ASP A 294 12.37 -21.81 18.16
N ARG A 295 11.10 -21.40 18.19
CA ARG A 295 10.32 -21.29 19.44
C ARG A 295 10.06 -22.64 20.12
N TYR A 296 9.71 -23.67 19.36
CA TYR A 296 9.53 -25.04 19.89
C TYR A 296 10.87 -25.63 20.37
N THR A 297 11.99 -25.30 19.71
CA THR A 297 13.34 -25.70 20.17
C THR A 297 13.67 -25.08 21.52
N VAL A 298 13.44 -23.77 21.69
CA VAL A 298 13.62 -23.08 22.98
C VAL A 298 12.74 -23.67 24.08
N ALA A 299 11.53 -24.14 23.74
CA ALA A 299 10.62 -24.81 24.65
C ALA A 299 10.97 -26.29 24.92
N GLY A 300 12.04 -26.85 24.33
CA GLY A 300 12.45 -28.25 24.50
C GLY A 300 11.54 -29.28 23.79
N ARG A 301 10.68 -28.84 22.87
CA ARG A 301 9.65 -29.65 22.20
C ARG A 301 10.15 -30.19 20.86
N LEU A 302 11.12 -31.09 20.90
CA LEU A 302 11.89 -31.53 19.72
C LEU A 302 11.08 -32.35 18.71
N GLU A 303 10.08 -33.12 19.16
CA GLU A 303 9.22 -33.90 18.26
C GLU A 303 8.39 -32.98 17.36
N GLU A 304 7.86 -31.90 17.94
CA GLU A 304 7.13 -30.88 17.20
C GLU A 304 8.01 -30.12 16.23
N VAL A 305 9.29 -29.87 16.59
CA VAL A 305 10.27 -29.25 15.67
C VAL A 305 10.44 -30.10 14.41
N ALA A 306 10.62 -31.42 14.54
CA ALA A 306 10.77 -32.30 13.38
C ALA A 306 9.53 -32.27 12.48
N SER A 307 8.33 -32.33 13.09
CA SER A 307 7.06 -32.24 12.38
C SER A 307 6.88 -30.91 11.62
N ILE A 308 7.11 -29.77 12.28
CA ILE A 308 6.98 -28.43 11.69
C ILE A 308 8.00 -28.24 10.58
N ARG A 309 9.22 -28.76 10.75
CA ARG A 309 10.27 -28.68 9.75
C ARG A 309 9.90 -29.44 8.48
N MET A 310 9.27 -30.61 8.59
CA MET A 310 8.76 -31.33 7.43
C MET A 310 7.66 -30.53 6.72
N GLU A 311 6.73 -29.91 7.45
CA GLU A 311 5.72 -29.00 6.87
C GLU A 311 6.36 -27.82 6.14
N LEU A 312 7.41 -27.22 6.71
CA LEU A 312 8.15 -26.12 6.11
C LEU A 312 8.78 -26.53 4.78
N LEU A 313 9.45 -27.69 4.75
CA LEU A 313 10.11 -28.17 3.54
C LEU A 313 9.10 -28.54 2.45
N LEU A 314 7.92 -29.03 2.82
CA LEU A 314 6.82 -29.27 1.88
C LEU A 314 6.26 -27.96 1.32
N ALA A 315 6.00 -26.96 2.17
CA ALA A 315 5.57 -25.63 1.73
C ALA A 315 6.61 -24.97 0.81
N ALA A 316 7.91 -25.10 1.12
CA ALA A 316 8.98 -24.57 0.28
C ALA A 316 9.02 -25.21 -1.13
N GLN A 317 8.62 -26.47 -1.27
CA GLN A 317 8.56 -27.14 -2.58
C GLN A 317 7.50 -26.54 -3.50
N THR A 318 6.40 -26.01 -2.95
CA THR A 318 5.33 -25.37 -3.75
C THR A 318 5.72 -23.99 -4.26
N ILE A 319 6.81 -23.40 -3.75
CA ILE A 319 7.35 -22.10 -4.17
C ILE A 319 8.31 -22.25 -5.37
N LYS A 320 8.55 -23.48 -5.85
CA LYS A 320 9.51 -23.74 -6.91
C LYS A 320 9.14 -22.99 -8.20
N GLY A 321 10.00 -22.04 -8.60
CA GLY A 321 9.79 -21.19 -9.78
C GLY A 321 9.43 -19.74 -9.43
N ASP A 322 9.05 -19.47 -8.19
CA ASP A 322 8.82 -18.12 -7.70
C ASP A 322 10.16 -17.41 -7.43
N PRO A 323 10.39 -16.19 -7.96
CA PRO A 323 11.61 -15.41 -7.70
C PRO A 323 11.92 -15.22 -6.20
N ARG A 324 10.89 -15.16 -5.36
CA ARG A 324 11.00 -14.99 -3.90
C ARG A 324 11.65 -16.17 -3.20
N ILE A 325 11.77 -17.34 -3.85
CA ILE A 325 12.47 -18.50 -3.27
C ILE A 325 13.93 -18.19 -2.90
N ARG A 326 14.55 -17.22 -3.59
CA ARG A 326 15.91 -16.77 -3.29
C ARG A 326 16.03 -16.19 -1.87
N GLN A 327 15.00 -15.49 -1.41
CA GLN A 327 14.95 -14.91 -0.06
C GLN A 327 14.80 -15.99 1.02
N LEU A 328 14.14 -17.12 0.68
CA LEU A 328 13.94 -18.25 1.59
C LEU A 328 15.07 -19.28 1.55
N ALA A 329 16.01 -19.16 0.61
CA ALA A 329 17.10 -20.14 0.45
C ALA A 329 17.90 -20.38 1.75
N PRO A 330 18.27 -19.37 2.55
CA PRO A 330 18.97 -19.60 3.82
C PRO A 330 18.16 -20.46 4.80
N ILE A 331 16.85 -20.20 4.93
CA ILE A 331 15.93 -20.94 5.80
C ILE A 331 15.82 -22.40 5.34
N ILE A 332 15.61 -22.61 4.04
CA ILE A 332 15.47 -23.95 3.46
C ILE A 332 16.76 -24.75 3.66
N ILE A 333 17.94 -24.13 3.46
CA ILE A 333 19.24 -24.77 3.67
C ILE A 333 19.46 -25.12 5.14
N LYS A 334 19.15 -24.19 6.07
CA LYS A 334 19.23 -24.41 7.53
C LYS A 334 18.51 -25.70 7.91
N HIS A 335 17.25 -25.83 7.50
CA HIS A 335 16.41 -26.96 7.89
C HIS A 335 16.72 -28.26 7.13
N ALA A 336 17.10 -28.19 5.86
CA ALA A 336 17.49 -29.38 5.12
C ALA A 336 18.76 -30.05 5.69
N ARG A 337 19.71 -29.25 6.20
CA ARG A 337 20.93 -29.78 6.86
C ARG A 337 20.61 -30.49 8.17
N GLN A 338 19.73 -29.92 8.98
CA GLN A 338 19.37 -30.43 10.31
C GLN A 338 18.67 -31.79 10.26
N GLU A 339 17.91 -32.05 9.21
CA GLU A 339 17.15 -33.28 9.06
C GLU A 339 17.95 -34.46 8.49
N ARG A 340 19.22 -34.25 8.12
CA ARG A 340 20.00 -35.23 7.33
C ARG A 340 19.19 -35.76 6.14
N LEU A 341 18.29 -34.92 5.58
CA LEU A 341 17.21 -35.38 4.72
C LEU A 341 17.69 -35.72 3.30
N ASN A 342 17.04 -36.78 2.82
CA ASN A 342 17.10 -37.48 1.54
C ASN A 342 17.70 -36.73 0.33
N SER A 343 18.47 -37.47 -0.48
CA SER A 343 19.16 -37.03 -1.71
C SER A 343 18.33 -36.14 -2.66
N LYS A 344 17.00 -36.21 -2.62
CA LYS A 344 16.06 -35.40 -3.41
C LYS A 344 16.03 -33.92 -2.99
N VAL A 345 16.01 -33.62 -1.68
CA VAL A 345 16.08 -32.24 -1.16
C VAL A 345 17.48 -31.67 -1.41
N GLY A 346 18.51 -32.50 -1.22
CA GLY A 346 19.89 -32.14 -1.60
C GLY A 346 20.03 -31.81 -3.08
N ARG A 347 19.40 -32.58 -3.98
CA ARG A 347 19.34 -32.28 -5.42
C ARG A 347 18.59 -30.98 -5.72
N MET A 348 17.46 -30.74 -5.06
CA MET A 348 16.70 -29.48 -5.20
C MET A 348 17.56 -28.28 -4.76
N LEU A 349 18.22 -28.35 -3.61
CA LEU A 349 19.10 -27.31 -3.10
C LEU A 349 20.30 -27.06 -4.02
N LYS A 350 20.95 -28.13 -4.53
CA LYS A 350 22.02 -28.00 -5.53
C LYS A 350 21.54 -27.26 -6.77
N SER A 351 20.33 -27.58 -7.26
CA SER A 351 19.77 -26.90 -8.43
C SER A 351 19.43 -25.42 -8.19
N LEU A 352 18.98 -25.07 -6.98
CA LEU A 352 18.71 -23.68 -6.59
C LEU A 352 20.00 -22.86 -6.45
N LEU A 353 21.03 -23.45 -5.84
CA LEU A 353 22.35 -22.81 -5.68
C LEU A 353 23.09 -22.64 -7.02
N ALA A 354 22.97 -23.60 -7.95
CA ALA A 354 23.54 -23.48 -9.28
C ALA A 354 22.97 -22.28 -10.05
N ARG A 355 21.64 -22.10 -10.01
CA ARG A 355 20.96 -20.97 -10.67
C ARG A 355 21.27 -19.60 -10.04
N GLN A 356 21.67 -19.55 -8.78
CA GLN A 356 22.12 -18.28 -8.17
C GLN A 356 23.48 -17.84 -8.70
N LYS A 357 24.39 -18.79 -8.98
CA LYS A 357 25.73 -18.49 -9.54
C LYS A 357 25.70 -18.11 -11.01
N GLU A 358 24.68 -18.51 -11.75
CA GLU A 358 24.54 -18.16 -13.18
C GLU A 358 23.94 -16.77 -13.42
N ASN A 359 23.33 -16.16 -12.39
CA ASN A 359 22.55 -14.91 -12.51
C ASN A 359 23.10 -13.75 -11.65
N GLY A 360 24.25 -13.91 -11.02
CA GLY A 360 24.97 -12.88 -10.26
C GLY A 360 26.44 -12.95 -10.60
#